data_AF-A0A2G9N808-F1
#
_entry.id   AF-A0A2G9N808-F1
#
_cell.length_a   1.000
_cell.length_b   1.000
_cell.length_c   1.000
_cell.angle_alpha   90.00
_cell.angle_beta   90.00
_cell.angle_gamma   90.00
#
_symmetry.space_group_name_H-M   'P 1'
#
loop_
_entity.id
_entity.type
_entity.pdbx_description
1 polymer ?
#
loop_
_entity_poly.entity_id
_entity_poly.type
_entity_poly.pdbx_seq_one_letter_code
_entity_poly.pdbx_strand_id
1 'polypeptide(L)'
;MSELEDIRRKKMEELQQRYLQDASEQAQQEAQMQQQISQVEAVVKQRLTKEALQRYSNIKAADPDKATQLLLLMAQFLQAGRASTITDDMLKQILMKTAPKKREMKIRRV
;
A
#
# COMPACT_ATOMS: atom_id res chain seq x y z
N MET A 1 33.25 27.91 -32.32
CA MET A 1 32.85 26.93 -31.30
C MET A 1 33.80 27.10 -30.14
N SER A 2 33.35 27.72 -29.06
CA SER A 2 34.19 28.00 -27.90
C SER A 2 34.26 26.74 -27.02
N GLU A 3 35.44 26.33 -26.54
CA GLU A 3 35.61 25.18 -25.65
C GLU A 3 34.66 25.23 -24.42
N LEU A 4 34.23 26.43 -24.03
CA LEU A 4 33.26 26.67 -22.96
C LEU A 4 31.85 26.15 -23.29
N GLU A 5 31.44 26.22 -24.55
CA GLU A 5 30.14 25.71 -25.03
C GLU A 5 30.10 24.18 -25.01
N ASP A 6 31.22 23.53 -25.38
CA ASP A 6 31.34 22.07 -25.36
C ASP A 6 31.34 21.51 -23.92
N ILE A 7 31.99 22.20 -22.98
CA ILE A 7 31.96 21.83 -21.55
C ILE A 7 30.55 21.97 -20.97
N ARG A 8 29.84 23.06 -21.31
CA ARG A 8 28.46 23.27 -20.85
C ARG A 8 27.50 22.22 -21.41
N ARG A 9 27.66 21.85 -22.69
CA ARG A 9 26.87 20.81 -23.35
C ARG A 9 27.08 19.45 -22.71
N LYS A 10 28.33 19.02 -22.53
CA LYS A 10 28.67 17.77 -21.83
C LYS A 10 28.11 17.72 -20.42
N LYS A 11 28.18 18.83 -19.67
CA LYS A 11 27.67 18.86 -18.30
C LYS A 11 26.15 18.74 -18.24
N MET A 12 25.45 19.33 -19.22
CA MET A 12 23.99 19.22 -19.35
C MET A 12 23.57 17.79 -19.71
N GLU A 13 24.27 17.13 -20.64
CA GLU A 13 24.01 15.74 -21.01
C GLU A 13 24.25 14.77 -19.84
N GLU A 14 25.34 14.96 -19.09
CA GLU A 14 25.63 14.15 -17.89
C GLU A 14 24.53 14.31 -16.81
N LEU A 15 24.07 15.55 -16.59
CA LEU A 15 22.96 15.84 -15.66
C LEU A 15 21.65 15.19 -16.11
N GLN A 16 21.33 15.29 -17.41
CA GLN A 16 20.13 14.68 -17.96
C GLN A 16 20.18 13.15 -17.82
N GLN A 17 21.32 12.51 -18.11
CA GLN A 17 21.52 11.07 -17.93
C GLN A 17 21.34 10.64 -16.48
N ARG A 18 21.89 11.38 -15.52
CA ARG A 18 21.70 11.08 -14.09
C ARG A 18 20.22 11.19 -13.67
N TYR A 19 19.51 12.23 -14.10
CA TYR A 19 18.09 12.38 -13.81
C TYR A 19 17.24 11.21 -14.37
N LEU A 20 17.55 10.76 -15.59
CA LEU A 20 16.90 9.60 -16.20
C LEU A 20 17.20 8.30 -15.45
N GLN A 21 18.44 8.13 -14.99
CA GLN A 21 18.86 6.96 -14.23
C GLN A 21 18.20 6.91 -12.85
N ASP A 22 18.22 8.01 -12.10
CA ASP A 22 17.57 8.11 -10.79
C ASP A 22 16.05 7.88 -10.88
N ALA A 23 15.39 8.45 -11.90
CA ALA A 23 13.95 8.24 -12.12
C ALA A 23 13.63 6.79 -12.47
N SER A 24 14.49 6.13 -13.26
CA SER A 24 14.34 4.71 -13.60
C SER A 24 14.53 3.81 -12.37
N GLU A 25 15.51 4.10 -11.52
CA GLU A 25 15.77 3.33 -10.30
C GLU A 25 14.62 3.47 -9.29
N GLN A 26 14.08 4.67 -9.09
CA GLN A 26 12.91 4.88 -8.24
C GLN A 26 11.67 4.13 -8.76
N ALA A 27 11.40 4.22 -10.07
CA ALA A 27 10.28 3.51 -10.68
C ALA A 27 10.41 1.99 -10.56
N GLN A 28 11.63 1.45 -10.67
CA GLN A 28 11.89 0.02 -10.47
C GLN A 28 11.64 -0.42 -9.02
N GLN A 29 12.08 0.38 -8.05
CA GLN A 29 11.86 0.08 -6.63
C GLN A 29 10.38 0.10 -6.26
N GLU A 30 9.63 1.10 -6.71
CA GLU A 30 8.18 1.16 -6.50
C GLU A 30 7.47 -0.02 -7.18
N ALA A 31 7.83 -0.34 -8.42
CA ALA A 31 7.26 -1.48 -9.13
C ALA A 31 7.49 -2.80 -8.40
N GLN A 32 8.71 -3.03 -7.88
CA GLN A 32 9.02 -4.23 -7.10
C GLN A 32 8.19 -4.29 -5.81
N MET A 33 8.08 -3.18 -5.07
CA MET A 33 7.27 -3.13 -3.85
C MET A 33 5.80 -3.43 -4.16
N GLN A 34 5.27 -2.85 -5.23
CA GLN A 34 3.87 -3.05 -5.64
C GLN A 34 3.61 -4.49 -6.10
N GLN A 35 4.57 -5.11 -6.77
CA GLN A 35 4.51 -6.54 -7.12
C GLN A 35 4.48 -7.43 -5.87
N GLN A 36 5.29 -7.15 -4.85
CA GLN A 36 5.28 -7.91 -3.61
C GLN A 36 3.93 -7.80 -2.89
N ILE A 37 3.39 -6.57 -2.77
CA ILE A 37 2.07 -6.35 -2.16
C ILE A 37 0.98 -7.10 -2.94
N SER A 38 1.03 -7.06 -4.27
CA SER A 38 0.06 -7.75 -5.13
C SER A 38 0.10 -9.27 -4.98
N GLN A 39 1.29 -9.85 -4.81
CA GLN A 39 1.46 -11.28 -4.55
C GLN A 39 0.85 -11.69 -3.20
N VAL A 40 1.13 -10.93 -2.14
CA VAL A 40 0.53 -11.17 -0.82
C VAL A 40 -0.99 -11.03 -0.91
N GLU A 41 -1.47 -10.00 -1.60
CA GLU A 41 -2.90 -9.78 -1.81
C GLU A 41 -3.58 -10.95 -2.54
N ALA A 42 -2.94 -11.50 -3.57
CA ALA A 42 -3.46 -12.65 -4.31
C ALA A 42 -3.61 -13.89 -3.40
N VAL A 43 -2.62 -14.18 -2.57
CA VAL A 43 -2.66 -15.31 -1.63
C VAL A 43 -3.75 -15.11 -0.57
N VAL A 44 -3.84 -13.91 0.01
CA VAL A 44 -4.86 -13.57 1.01
C VAL A 44 -6.26 -13.67 0.41
N LYS A 45 -6.47 -13.17 -0.81
CA LYS A 45 -7.76 -13.23 -1.52
C LYS A 45 -8.28 -14.65 -1.72
N GLN A 46 -7.41 -15.62 -1.97
CA GLN A 46 -7.81 -17.03 -2.10
C GLN A 46 -8.31 -17.63 -0.78
N ARG A 47 -7.94 -17.03 0.36
CA ARG A 47 -8.36 -17.47 1.70
C ARG A 47 -9.51 -16.63 2.26
N LEU A 48 -9.98 -15.62 1.54
CA LEU A 48 -11.14 -14.81 1.92
C LEU A 48 -12.44 -15.49 1.46
N THR A 49 -13.49 -15.41 2.27
CA THR A 49 -14.85 -15.72 1.78
C THR A 49 -15.31 -14.66 0.79
N LYS A 50 -16.32 -14.98 -0.06
CA LYS A 50 -16.87 -14.03 -1.04
C LYS A 50 -17.31 -12.70 -0.38
N GLU A 51 -17.95 -12.80 0.78
CA GLU A 51 -18.40 -11.63 1.55
C GLU A 51 -17.23 -10.80 2.08
N ALA A 52 -16.19 -11.46 2.62
CA ALA A 52 -14.98 -10.81 3.12
C ALA A 52 -14.20 -10.11 1.99
N LEU A 53 -14.12 -10.74 0.82
CA LEU A 53 -13.49 -10.16 -0.37
C LEU A 53 -14.22 -8.89 -0.82
N GLN A 54 -15.56 -8.91 -0.84
CA GLN A 54 -16.36 -7.74 -1.20
C GLN A 54 -16.20 -6.61 -0.19
N ARG A 55 -16.19 -6.91 1.13
CA ARG A 55 -15.91 -5.89 2.15
C ARG A 55 -14.51 -5.30 2.01
N TYR A 56 -13.51 -6.15 1.83
CA TYR A 56 -12.13 -5.71 1.62
C TYR A 56 -12.03 -4.81 0.38
N SER A 57 -12.67 -5.17 -0.74
CA SER A 57 -12.71 -4.36 -1.95
C SER A 57 -13.34 -2.97 -1.70
N ASN A 58 -14.46 -2.93 -0.96
CA ASN A 58 -15.11 -1.67 -0.60
C ASN A 58 -14.22 -0.80 0.30
N ILE A 59 -13.51 -1.41 1.26
CA ILE A 59 -12.59 -0.69 2.14
C ILE A 59 -11.38 -0.18 1.35
N LYS A 60 -10.81 -0.98 0.44
CA LYS A 60 -9.70 -0.55 -0.44
C LYS A 60 -10.08 0.66 -1.29
N ALA A 61 -11.32 0.72 -1.78
CA ALA A 61 -11.83 1.86 -2.52
C ALA A 61 -12.06 3.10 -1.64
N ALA A 62 -12.50 2.92 -0.39
CA ALA A 62 -12.77 4.02 0.53
C ALA A 62 -11.50 4.56 1.22
N ASP A 63 -10.57 3.67 1.58
CA ASP A 63 -9.39 3.96 2.37
C ASP A 63 -8.30 2.89 2.11
N PRO A 64 -7.39 3.14 1.14
CA PRO A 64 -6.35 2.17 0.76
C PRO A 64 -5.32 1.92 1.86
N ASP A 65 -5.06 2.90 2.73
CA ASP A 65 -4.16 2.74 3.88
C ASP A 65 -4.71 1.73 4.89
N LYS A 66 -6.00 1.87 5.25
CA LYS A 66 -6.66 0.88 6.13
C LYS A 66 -6.70 -0.50 5.48
N ALA A 67 -6.94 -0.59 4.17
CA ALA A 67 -6.95 -1.86 3.47
C ALA A 67 -5.59 -2.56 3.53
N THR A 68 -4.50 -1.82 3.38
CA THR A 68 -3.13 -2.34 3.47
C THR A 68 -2.81 -2.88 4.86
N GLN A 69 -3.22 -2.15 5.91
CA GLN A 69 -3.07 -2.62 7.30
C GLN A 69 -3.86 -3.91 7.55
N LEU A 70 -5.10 -3.97 7.04
CA LEU A 70 -5.96 -5.14 7.17
C LEU A 70 -5.33 -6.36 6.45
N LEU A 71 -4.76 -6.14 5.27
CA LEU A 71 -4.09 -7.16 4.47
C LEU A 71 -2.88 -7.75 5.20
N LEU A 72 -2.07 -6.92 5.87
CA LEU A 72 -0.94 -7.38 6.68
C LEU A 72 -1.41 -8.23 7.87
N LEU A 73 -2.44 -7.77 8.59
CA LEU A 73 -3.05 -8.51 9.70
C LEU A 73 -3.58 -9.87 9.22
N MET A 74 -4.29 -9.90 8.09
CA MET A 74 -4.80 -11.12 7.48
C MET A 74 -3.66 -12.08 7.09
N ALA A 75 -2.60 -11.57 6.45
CA ALA A 75 -1.44 -12.37 6.09
C ALA A 75 -0.78 -13.01 7.33
N GLN A 76 -0.64 -12.25 8.43
CA GLN A 76 -0.12 -12.77 9.69
C GLN A 76 -1.00 -13.87 10.28
N PHE A 77 -2.33 -13.72 10.26
CA PHE A 77 -3.24 -14.75 10.76
C PHE A 77 -3.17 -16.05 9.95
N LEU A 78 -3.04 -15.93 8.62
CA LEU A 78 -2.88 -17.08 7.73
C LEU A 78 -1.53 -17.77 7.95
N GLN A 79 -0.43 -17.01 8.07
CA GLN A 79 0.89 -17.54 8.37
C GLN A 79 0.97 -18.22 9.74
N ALA A 80 0.29 -17.66 10.75
CA ALA A 80 0.23 -18.22 12.09
C ALA A 80 -0.60 -19.51 12.17
N GLY A 81 -1.27 -19.92 11.10
CA GLY A 81 -2.13 -21.11 11.07
C GLY A 81 -3.35 -21.03 12.00
N ARG A 82 -3.63 -19.86 12.58
CA ARG A 82 -4.74 -19.64 13.52
C ARG A 82 -6.10 -19.60 12.82
N ALA A 83 -6.13 -19.33 11.52
CA ALA A 83 -7.32 -19.40 10.68
C ALA A 83 -6.94 -19.88 9.27
N SER A 84 -7.63 -20.90 8.77
CA SER A 84 -7.48 -21.41 7.41
C SER A 84 -8.21 -20.55 6.37
N THR A 85 -9.26 -19.85 6.81
CA THR A 85 -10.13 -18.98 6.01
C THR A 85 -10.47 -17.73 6.82
N ILE A 86 -10.46 -16.57 6.16
CA ILE A 86 -10.84 -15.29 6.77
C ILE A 86 -12.26 -14.94 6.36
N THR A 87 -13.13 -14.82 7.35
CA THR A 87 -14.57 -14.53 7.17
C THR A 87 -14.88 -13.05 7.37
N ASP A 88 -16.06 -12.62 6.90
CA ASP A 88 -16.58 -11.25 7.08
C ASP A 88 -16.64 -10.85 8.57
N ASP A 89 -16.99 -11.80 9.42
CA ASP A 89 -17.13 -11.57 10.86
C ASP A 89 -15.76 -11.28 11.50
N MET A 90 -14.71 -12.01 11.11
CA MET A 90 -13.35 -11.73 11.56
C MET A 90 -12.89 -10.34 11.10
N LEU A 91 -13.19 -9.95 9.85
CA LEU A 91 -12.89 -8.60 9.37
C LEU A 91 -13.60 -7.55 10.21
N LYS A 92 -14.89 -7.72 10.51
CA LYS A 92 -15.64 -6.80 11.38
C LYS A 92 -15.03 -6.70 12.76
N GLN A 93 -14.66 -7.83 13.38
CA GLN A 93 -14.04 -7.84 14.71
C GLN A 93 -12.71 -7.07 14.72
N ILE A 94 -11.88 -7.25 13.69
CA ILE A 94 -10.63 -6.49 13.53
C ILE A 94 -10.93 -5.01 13.36
N LEU A 95 -11.85 -4.66 12.46
CA LEU A 95 -12.24 -3.26 12.21
C LEU A 95 -12.83 -2.59 13.46
N MET A 96 -13.62 -3.29 14.26
CA MET A 96 -14.19 -2.77 15.50
C MET A 96 -13.12 -2.50 16.57
N LYS A 97 -12.05 -3.31 16.61
CA LYS A 97 -10.94 -3.13 17.54
C LYS A 97 -9.95 -2.04 17.09
N THR A 98 -9.77 -1.88 15.78
CA THR A 98 -8.85 -0.89 15.21
C THR A 98 -9.53 0.47 14.98
N ALA A 99 -10.86 0.51 14.86
CA ALA A 99 -11.59 1.77 14.77
C ALA A 99 -11.34 2.60 16.03
N PRO A 100 -10.93 3.88 15.90
CA PRO A 100 -10.82 4.76 17.05
C PRO A 100 -12.18 4.83 17.73
N LYS A 101 -12.24 4.45 19.02
CA LYS A 101 -13.39 4.66 19.91
C LYS A 101 -13.91 6.06 19.60
N LYS A 102 -15.18 6.17 19.13
CA LYS A 102 -15.83 7.44 18.78
C LYS A 102 -15.35 8.51 19.75
N ARG A 103 -14.56 9.48 19.28
CA ARG A 103 -14.22 10.64 20.09
C ARG A 103 -15.55 11.28 20.43
N GLU A 104 -15.95 11.20 21.70
CA GLU A 104 -17.06 11.99 22.23
C GLU A 104 -16.69 13.45 21.97
N MET A 105 -17.20 14.02 20.88
CA MET A 105 -17.12 15.46 20.67
C MET A 105 -18.02 16.09 21.71
N LYS A 106 -17.47 16.35 22.91
CA LYS A 106 -18.07 17.25 23.89
C LYS A 106 -18.07 18.63 23.27
N ILE A 107 -19.13 18.94 22.51
CA ILE A 107 -19.42 20.30 22.08
C ILE A 107 -19.68 21.10 23.37
N ARG A 108 -18.66 21.83 23.84
CA ARG A 108 -18.86 22.88 24.83
C ARG A 108 -19.40 24.08 24.07
N ARG A 109 -20.68 24.37 24.27
CA ARG A 109 -21.27 25.65 23.88
C ARG A 109 -20.81 26.67 24.93
N VAL A 110 -20.09 27.71 24.48
CA VAL A 110 -19.81 28.92 25.28
C VAL A 110 -21.05 29.79 25.35
#